data_AF-V2X905-F1
#
_entry.id   AF-V2X905-F1
#
_cell.length_a   1.000
_cell.length_b   1.000
_cell.length_c   1.000
_cell.angle_alpha   90.00
_cell.angle_beta   90.00
_cell.angle_gamma   90.00
#
_symmetry.space_group_name_H-M   'P 1'
#
loop_
_entity.id
_entity.type
_entity.pdbx_description
1 polymer ?
#
loop_
_entity_poly.entity_id
_entity_poly.type
_entity_poly.pdbx_seq_one_letter_code
_entity_poly.pdbx_strand_id
1 'polypeptide(L)'
;MLQIPSQVDRMKTWIFMNFWYAYPSIRYCLTFIFITPYFQTTTIEDFPMPSSNACHPCLPHDLLERLQVDPNLLTKKSQIFDPKQEKFRRDALKLGEGRTCIETEVVRDAGNRRAIQQGSSASRGSASYRRIHELNDKVDSFRKGDQKTFLHLAAANGDVALAYEVIRMGIDIDKKDSNGATALLLSLTKLAIHRNILAQVNSPNFPPPARGQSLPETLTPEFLNKRIECDSRIATLLIEQHADVNAGAFGVTPMSPAAEAGRWAIVELLLQHGARRPRTQELQFTSTVEKSRYTSILSKTKTSPSDPRPPRPCPCWSGKLLSECHEAGKQRYPDHFLCGCGKKRMVYGECCGKRGIEVVEEWDPQAKWIMPATVRTIRLPTDKEADPEIQPFIKNGMDFYMKTLLNMTPDERNQTMEMVQREKVTYFRQVLNVMGREDEVDEAFWYALDKVDFFPRPWEKQLSKVECRKRMTEWNDAVEEYITTQRDPRSRIDIEVEAKIGMDGGPLYKFCYAEDCDNAEKRDVESLRRCGGCGLVWYCSKECQKKSWKEEGHKSECKGGAVRAQQSHSQWAMEQAVLGMQGLAGMGL
;
A
#
# COMPACT_ATOMS: atom_id res chain seq x y z
N MET A 1 23.50 55.43 30.94
CA MET A 1 23.67 54.01 30.61
C MET A 1 22.42 53.56 29.86
N LEU A 2 22.48 53.49 28.54
CA LEU A 2 21.41 52.91 27.74
C LEU A 2 21.44 51.39 27.96
N GLN A 3 20.39 50.84 28.56
CA GLN A 3 20.21 49.39 28.68
C GLN A 3 20.05 48.82 27.27
N ILE A 4 20.95 47.90 26.93
CA ILE A 4 20.86 47.08 25.72
C ILE A 4 19.64 46.16 25.91
N PRO A 5 18.63 46.15 25.01
CA PRO A 5 17.49 45.26 25.12
C PRO A 5 17.94 43.80 25.13
N SER A 6 17.28 42.96 25.93
CA SER A 6 17.51 41.52 25.96
C SER A 6 17.31 40.91 24.56
N GLN A 7 18.00 39.80 24.26
CA GLN A 7 17.83 39.05 23.00
C GLN A 7 16.34 38.77 22.69
N VAL A 8 15.55 38.48 23.74
CA VAL A 8 14.10 38.22 23.69
C VAL A 8 13.29 39.44 23.22
N ASP A 9 13.66 40.65 23.65
CA ASP A 9 12.93 41.87 23.28
C ASP A 9 13.24 42.34 21.86
N ARG A 10 14.47 42.06 21.37
CA ARG A 10 14.80 42.23 19.95
C ARG A 10 14.00 41.26 19.08
N MET A 11 13.84 40.01 19.55
CA MET A 11 13.05 38.95 18.90
C MET A 11 11.57 39.34 18.73
N LYS A 12 10.95 39.82 19.82
CA LYS A 12 9.53 40.26 19.83
C LYS A 12 9.28 41.42 18.87
N THR A 13 10.16 42.41 18.88
CA THR A 13 9.99 43.63 18.07
C THR A 13 10.21 43.33 16.58
N TRP A 14 11.11 42.41 16.24
CA TRP A 14 11.41 42.04 14.85
C TRP A 14 10.32 41.15 14.22
N ILE A 15 9.77 40.17 14.95
CA ILE A 15 8.62 39.34 14.52
C ILE A 15 7.39 40.25 14.25
N PHE A 16 7.17 41.25 15.10
CA PHE A 16 6.03 42.16 14.92
C PHE A 16 6.20 43.14 13.76
N MET A 17 7.41 43.65 13.51
CA MET A 17 7.62 44.71 12.50
C MET A 17 7.95 44.20 11.08
N ASN A 18 8.67 43.09 10.91
CA ASN A 18 9.05 42.59 9.57
C ASN A 18 8.13 41.47 9.05
N PHE A 19 7.57 40.65 9.93
CA PHE A 19 6.75 39.50 9.54
C PHE A 19 5.27 39.85 9.30
N TRP A 20 4.71 40.79 10.07
CA TRP A 20 3.28 41.15 10.02
C TRP A 20 2.85 41.89 8.74
N TYR A 21 3.80 42.55 8.06
CA TYR A 21 3.53 43.41 6.90
C TYR A 21 3.98 42.81 5.56
N ALA A 22 4.93 41.87 5.54
CA ALA A 22 5.49 41.34 4.29
C ALA A 22 4.75 40.12 3.72
N TYR A 23 4.10 39.29 4.56
CA TYR A 23 3.52 38.02 4.12
C TYR A 23 2.18 37.68 4.81
N PRO A 24 1.05 38.25 4.33
CA PRO A 24 -0.28 38.02 4.93
C PRO A 24 -0.78 36.57 4.89
N SER A 25 -0.25 35.75 3.97
CA SER A 25 -0.58 34.34 3.74
C SER A 25 0.20 33.36 4.65
N ILE A 26 1.26 33.81 5.32
CA ILE A 26 2.04 33.03 6.29
C ILE A 26 1.35 32.95 7.68
N ARG A 27 0.20 33.64 7.84
CA ARG A 27 -0.66 33.59 9.03
C ARG A 27 -1.06 32.18 9.50
N TYR A 28 -0.92 31.16 8.64
CA TYR A 28 -1.38 29.79 8.88
C TYR A 28 -0.25 28.76 9.07
N CYS A 29 1.03 29.17 9.03
CA CYS A 29 2.17 28.25 8.86
C CYS A 29 2.81 27.69 10.15
N LEU A 30 2.31 28.05 11.33
CA LEU A 30 2.90 27.54 12.58
C LEU A 30 2.50 26.07 12.79
N THR A 31 3.52 25.20 12.95
CA THR A 31 3.47 23.78 13.37
C THR A 31 3.00 22.73 12.35
N PHE A 32 3.48 22.76 11.10
CA PHE A 32 3.11 21.73 10.09
C PHE A 32 4.16 20.68 9.73
N ILE A 33 5.38 20.78 10.26
CA ILE A 33 6.41 19.76 10.02
C ILE A 33 6.25 18.56 10.99
N PHE A 34 5.33 18.65 11.95
CA PHE A 34 5.24 17.71 13.04
C PHE A 34 3.80 17.51 13.56
N ILE A 35 3.35 16.25 13.52
CA ILE A 35 2.23 15.63 14.26
C ILE A 35 0.86 15.50 13.54
N THR A 36 0.41 14.23 13.48
CA THR A 36 -0.96 13.71 13.24
C THR A 36 -1.87 13.83 14.47
N PRO A 37 -3.20 13.93 14.31
CA PRO A 37 -4.12 14.25 15.40
C PRO A 37 -4.24 13.17 16.49
N TYR A 38 -4.40 13.65 17.73
CA TYR A 38 -5.01 12.94 18.85
C TYR A 38 -6.27 12.19 18.40
N PHE A 39 -6.27 10.85 18.50
CA PHE A 39 -7.49 10.08 18.67
C PHE A 39 -7.46 9.43 20.04
N GLN A 40 -8.51 9.72 20.80
CA GLN A 40 -8.75 9.27 22.16
C GLN A 40 -8.54 7.76 22.28
N THR A 41 -7.81 7.39 23.32
CA THR A 41 -7.78 6.04 23.88
C THR A 41 -9.19 5.66 24.30
N THR A 42 -9.92 4.94 23.44
CA THR A 42 -10.95 4.04 23.93
C THR A 42 -10.23 2.79 24.41
N THR A 43 -10.21 2.62 25.73
CA THR A 43 -9.97 1.31 26.35
C THR A 43 -11.05 0.39 25.80
N ILE A 44 -10.67 -0.49 24.89
CA ILE A 44 -11.50 -1.60 24.51
C ILE A 44 -10.84 -2.83 25.11
N GLU A 45 -11.58 -3.44 26.03
CA GLU A 45 -11.36 -4.72 26.68
C GLU A 45 -10.94 -5.80 25.68
N ASP A 46 -10.30 -6.85 26.18
CA ASP A 46 -9.79 -8.00 25.42
C ASP A 46 -10.76 -8.48 24.32
N PHE A 47 -10.56 -8.03 23.08
CA PHE A 47 -11.19 -8.62 21.90
C PHE A 47 -10.23 -9.61 21.23
N PRO A 48 -10.76 -10.74 20.76
CA PRO A 48 -9.93 -11.83 20.29
C PRO A 48 -9.20 -11.41 19.02
N MET A 49 -8.09 -12.11 18.76
CA MET A 49 -7.51 -12.28 17.42
C MET A 49 -8.61 -12.18 16.34
N PRO A 50 -8.41 -11.53 15.18
CA PRO A 50 -9.26 -11.84 14.04
C PRO A 50 -9.17 -13.35 13.90
N SER A 51 -10.31 -14.01 14.14
CA SER A 51 -10.38 -15.45 14.20
C SER A 51 -9.66 -16.02 12.98
N SER A 52 -9.07 -17.20 13.10
CA SER A 52 -8.42 -17.97 12.05
C SER A 52 -9.29 -18.25 10.79
N ASN A 53 -10.41 -17.53 10.60
CA ASN A 53 -11.45 -17.65 9.60
C ASN A 53 -11.51 -16.52 8.56
N ALA A 54 -10.66 -15.47 8.60
CA ALA A 54 -10.67 -14.44 7.54
C ALA A 54 -10.17 -15.03 6.21
N CYS A 55 -11.10 -15.52 5.37
CA CYS A 55 -10.79 -16.18 4.11
C CYS A 55 -10.21 -15.23 3.06
N HIS A 56 -10.45 -13.91 3.18
CA HIS A 56 -10.01 -12.86 2.26
C HIS A 56 -9.77 -11.52 3.01
N PRO A 57 -8.61 -11.31 3.66
CA PRO A 57 -8.34 -10.17 4.56
C PRO A 57 -8.07 -8.84 3.84
N CYS A 58 -7.96 -8.83 2.51
CA CYS A 58 -7.85 -7.61 1.71
C CYS A 58 -9.20 -7.19 1.11
N LEU A 59 -10.32 -7.72 1.64
CA LEU A 59 -11.67 -7.29 1.29
C LEU A 59 -12.32 -6.59 2.48
N PRO A 60 -13.16 -5.57 2.23
CA PRO A 60 -14.05 -5.03 3.25
C PRO A 60 -14.96 -6.11 3.85
N HIS A 61 -15.22 -6.02 5.16
CA HIS A 61 -16.00 -7.02 5.89
C HIS A 61 -17.44 -7.14 5.36
N ASP A 62 -18.06 -6.02 5.00
CA ASP A 62 -19.42 -5.94 4.45
C ASP A 62 -19.53 -6.63 3.08
N LEU A 63 -18.51 -6.51 2.22
CA LEU A 63 -18.47 -7.25 0.96
C LEU A 63 -18.32 -8.75 1.23
N LEU A 64 -17.41 -9.12 2.14
CA LEU A 64 -17.15 -10.51 2.46
C LEU A 64 -18.40 -11.20 3.03
N GLU A 65 -19.11 -10.53 3.95
CA GLU A 65 -20.36 -11.02 4.53
C GLU A 65 -21.42 -11.23 3.44
N ARG A 66 -21.63 -10.23 2.55
CA ARG A 66 -22.55 -10.36 1.41
C ARG A 66 -22.22 -11.53 0.49
N LEU A 67 -20.94 -11.77 0.22
CA LEU A 67 -20.50 -12.90 -0.62
C LEU A 67 -20.68 -14.25 0.10
N GLN A 68 -20.53 -14.30 1.42
CA GLN A 68 -20.66 -15.53 2.20
C GLN A 68 -22.11 -15.96 2.42
N VAL A 69 -23.05 -15.01 2.52
CA VAL A 69 -24.47 -15.31 2.72
C VAL A 69 -25.22 -15.62 1.42
N ASP A 70 -24.65 -15.32 0.24
CA ASP A 70 -25.30 -15.59 -1.05
C ASP A 70 -25.31 -17.11 -1.32
N PRO A 71 -26.49 -17.77 -1.31
CA PRO A 71 -26.59 -19.22 -1.49
C PRO A 71 -26.21 -19.68 -2.91
N ASN A 72 -26.10 -18.74 -3.86
CA ASN A 72 -25.75 -19.04 -5.25
C ASN A 72 -24.23 -19.04 -5.49
N LEU A 73 -23.44 -18.59 -4.52
CA LEU A 73 -21.99 -18.50 -4.66
C LEU A 73 -21.28 -19.68 -4.00
N LEU A 74 -20.18 -20.11 -4.62
CA LEU A 74 -19.30 -21.14 -4.06
C LEU A 74 -18.27 -20.48 -3.16
N THR A 75 -18.49 -20.49 -1.84
CA THR A 75 -17.55 -19.94 -0.87
C THR A 75 -16.30 -20.82 -0.76
N LYS A 76 -15.13 -20.25 -1.02
CA LYS A 76 -13.83 -20.93 -0.93
C LYS A 76 -12.89 -20.12 -0.04
N LYS A 77 -11.88 -20.79 0.54
CA LYS A 77 -10.79 -20.09 1.22
C LYS A 77 -9.85 -19.51 0.16
N SER A 78 -9.33 -18.30 0.38
CA SER A 78 -8.37 -17.71 -0.56
C SER A 78 -7.11 -18.57 -0.67
N GLN A 79 -6.82 -18.99 -1.90
CA GLN A 79 -5.63 -19.77 -2.25
C GLN A 79 -4.34 -18.95 -2.10
N ILE A 80 -4.43 -17.62 -1.98
CA ILE A 80 -3.29 -16.72 -1.77
C ILE A 80 -2.60 -16.98 -0.41
N PHE A 81 -3.29 -17.60 0.55
CA PHE A 81 -2.75 -17.93 1.87
C PHE A 81 -2.08 -19.29 1.96
N ASP A 82 -2.06 -20.07 0.87
CA ASP A 82 -1.20 -21.24 0.80
C ASP A 82 0.26 -20.80 1.07
N PRO A 83 0.99 -21.46 2.00
CA PRO A 83 2.39 -21.15 2.27
C PRO A 83 3.27 -21.09 1.01
N LYS A 84 2.94 -21.85 -0.04
CA LYS A 84 3.61 -21.81 -1.36
C LYS A 84 3.53 -20.43 -2.03
N GLN A 85 2.51 -19.64 -1.69
CA GLN A 85 2.20 -18.33 -2.28
C GLN A 85 2.68 -17.15 -1.41
N GLU A 86 3.49 -17.40 -0.37
CA GLU A 86 4.07 -16.35 0.49
C GLU A 86 4.83 -15.29 -0.32
N LYS A 87 5.56 -15.71 -1.36
CA LYS A 87 6.27 -14.78 -2.25
C LYS A 87 5.31 -13.82 -2.94
N PHE A 88 4.28 -14.35 -3.59
CA PHE A 88 3.23 -13.54 -4.23
C PHE A 88 2.63 -12.57 -3.22
N ARG A 89 2.19 -13.03 -2.04
CA ARG A 89 1.58 -12.17 -1.03
C ARG A 89 2.53 -11.06 -0.56
N ARG A 90 3.81 -11.38 -0.35
CA ARG A 90 4.80 -10.38 0.06
C ARG A 90 5.02 -9.32 -1.02
N ASP A 91 5.12 -9.75 -2.28
CA ASP A 91 5.33 -8.85 -3.41
C ASP A 91 4.06 -8.01 -3.66
N ALA A 92 2.89 -8.63 -3.52
CA ALA A 92 1.56 -8.02 -3.66
C ALA A 92 1.19 -7.06 -2.55
N LEU A 93 1.77 -7.16 -1.36
CA LEU A 93 1.48 -6.27 -0.24
C LEU A 93 2.60 -5.29 0.05
N LYS A 94 3.70 -5.32 -0.72
CA LYS A 94 4.85 -4.45 -0.49
C LYS A 94 4.42 -2.98 -0.45
N LEU A 95 4.83 -2.24 0.60
CA LEU A 95 4.61 -0.80 0.72
C LEU A 95 5.77 -0.01 0.08
N GLY A 96 5.45 1.15 -0.51
CA GLY A 96 6.44 2.10 -1.05
C GLY A 96 6.80 1.90 -2.53
N GLU A 97 7.73 2.73 -3.00
CA GLU A 97 8.18 2.77 -4.40
C GLU A 97 8.72 1.40 -4.87
N GLY A 98 8.35 1.01 -6.09
CA GLY A 98 8.75 -0.25 -6.70
C GLY A 98 7.83 -1.45 -6.39
N ARG A 99 6.56 -1.20 -6.03
CA ARG A 99 5.50 -2.20 -6.23
C ARG A 99 5.03 -2.10 -7.67
N THR A 100 5.35 -3.11 -8.47
CA THR A 100 4.85 -3.24 -9.84
C THR A 100 3.53 -3.99 -9.87
N CYS A 101 2.83 -3.88 -10.98
CA CYS A 101 1.72 -4.77 -11.30
C CYS A 101 2.12 -6.24 -11.07
N ILE A 102 1.25 -7.02 -10.42
CA ILE A 102 1.59 -8.38 -10.03
C ILE A 102 1.17 -9.35 -11.13
N GLU A 103 2.15 -9.95 -11.80
CA GLU A 103 1.90 -10.89 -12.92
C GLU A 103 2.22 -12.35 -12.56
N THR A 104 2.24 -12.70 -11.27
CA THR A 104 2.78 -14.01 -10.85
C THR A 104 2.01 -15.17 -11.49
N GLU A 105 2.77 -16.03 -12.16
CA GLU A 105 2.28 -17.27 -12.74
C GLU A 105 1.87 -18.27 -11.64
N VAL A 106 0.66 -18.81 -11.78
CA VAL A 106 0.14 -19.87 -10.93
C VAL A 106 0.41 -21.21 -11.61
N VAL A 107 1.24 -22.04 -10.98
CA VAL A 107 1.50 -23.41 -11.39
C VAL A 107 0.86 -24.36 -10.38
N ARG A 108 -0.02 -25.25 -10.87
CA ARG A 108 -0.53 -26.37 -10.08
C ARG A 108 0.34 -27.59 -10.35
N ASP A 109 0.82 -28.24 -9.28
CA ASP A 109 1.45 -29.55 -9.40
C ASP A 109 0.47 -30.46 -10.13
N ALA A 110 0.92 -31.13 -11.19
CA ALA A 110 0.16 -32.18 -11.85
C ALA A 110 0.10 -33.37 -10.89
N GLY A 111 -0.70 -33.25 -9.83
CA GLY A 111 -0.95 -34.30 -8.86
C GLY A 111 -1.24 -35.58 -9.61
N ASN A 112 -0.46 -36.61 -9.28
CA ASN A 112 -0.42 -37.94 -9.87
C ASN A 112 -1.76 -38.30 -10.53
N ARG A 113 -1.87 -38.22 -11.88
CA ARG A 113 -3.11 -38.50 -12.63
C ARG A 113 -3.75 -39.84 -12.27
N ARG A 114 -2.98 -40.75 -11.67
CA ARG A 114 -3.42 -42.02 -11.09
C ARG A 114 -4.43 -41.89 -9.94
N ALA A 115 -4.40 -40.82 -9.12
CA ALA A 115 -5.34 -40.67 -8.00
C ALA A 115 -6.75 -40.22 -8.46
N ILE A 116 -6.84 -39.36 -9.49
CA ILE A 116 -8.13 -38.95 -10.09
C ILE A 116 -8.70 -40.07 -10.99
N GLN A 117 -7.83 -40.90 -11.59
CA GLN A 117 -8.25 -42.13 -12.27
C GLN A 117 -8.72 -43.23 -11.30
N GLN A 118 -8.24 -43.26 -10.05
CA GLN A 118 -8.64 -44.27 -9.06
C GLN A 118 -9.87 -43.87 -8.22
N GLY A 119 -10.24 -42.58 -8.19
CA GLY A 119 -11.43 -42.08 -7.49
C GLY A 119 -12.69 -41.86 -8.36
N SER A 120 -12.56 -41.85 -9.69
CA SER A 120 -13.72 -41.65 -10.58
C SER A 120 -14.09 -42.95 -11.31
N SER A 121 -15.16 -43.59 -10.84
CA SER A 121 -15.92 -44.58 -11.61
C SER A 121 -16.38 -44.05 -12.99
N ALA A 122 -16.29 -42.73 -13.22
CA ALA A 122 -16.64 -42.03 -14.46
C ALA A 122 -15.73 -42.33 -15.65
N SER A 123 -14.51 -42.83 -15.44
CA SER A 123 -13.64 -43.27 -16.56
C SER A 123 -14.15 -44.53 -17.27
N ARG A 124 -15.11 -45.26 -16.66
CA ARG A 124 -15.91 -46.33 -17.28
C ARG A 124 -17.31 -45.88 -17.72
N GLY A 125 -17.59 -44.57 -17.66
CA GLY A 125 -18.88 -43.98 -18.03
C GLY A 125 -19.13 -43.90 -19.54
N SER A 126 -20.40 -43.68 -19.91
CA SER A 126 -20.84 -43.53 -21.30
C SER A 126 -20.10 -42.39 -22.03
N ALA A 127 -20.12 -42.40 -23.37
CA ALA A 127 -19.41 -41.42 -24.19
C ALA A 127 -19.74 -39.95 -23.85
N SER A 128 -20.96 -39.67 -23.38
CA SER A 128 -21.39 -38.34 -22.95
C SER A 128 -20.64 -37.83 -21.72
N TYR A 129 -20.43 -38.67 -20.70
CA TYR A 129 -19.67 -38.29 -19.50
C TYR A 129 -18.20 -37.98 -19.82
N ARG A 130 -17.57 -38.77 -20.71
CA ARG A 130 -16.19 -38.52 -21.17
C ARG A 130 -16.06 -37.20 -21.91
N ARG A 131 -16.99 -36.92 -22.84
CA ARG A 131 -17.00 -35.65 -23.59
C ARG A 131 -17.14 -34.43 -22.67
N ILE A 132 -18.00 -34.51 -21.64
CA ILE A 132 -18.17 -33.42 -20.67
C ILE A 132 -16.88 -33.19 -19.87
N HIS A 133 -16.21 -34.26 -19.43
CA HIS A 133 -14.95 -34.16 -18.70
C HIS A 133 -13.83 -33.55 -19.56
N GLU A 134 -13.72 -33.96 -20.83
CA GLU A 134 -12.75 -33.42 -21.78
C GLU A 134 -12.95 -31.91 -22.04
N LEU A 135 -14.20 -31.45 -22.11
CA LEU A 135 -14.52 -30.03 -22.28
C LEU A 135 -14.05 -29.19 -21.09
N ASN A 136 -14.17 -29.72 -19.87
CA ASN A 136 -13.75 -28.99 -18.67
C ASN A 136 -12.22 -29.02 -18.46
N ASP A 137 -11.59 -30.18 -18.66
CA ASP A 137 -10.15 -30.40 -18.43
C ASP A 137 -9.24 -29.58 -19.36
N LYS A 138 -9.64 -29.38 -20.63
CA LYS A 138 -8.84 -28.60 -21.58
C LYS A 138 -8.62 -27.16 -21.13
N VAL A 139 -9.56 -26.61 -20.37
CA VAL A 139 -9.57 -25.20 -19.97
C VAL A 139 -8.89 -24.98 -18.60
N ASP A 140 -8.88 -26.01 -17.73
CA ASP A 140 -8.37 -25.94 -16.36
C ASP A 140 -6.88 -26.30 -16.19
N SER A 141 -6.08 -26.29 -17.27
CA SER A 141 -4.62 -26.51 -17.14
C SER A 141 -3.93 -25.29 -16.51
N PHE A 142 -3.09 -25.52 -15.50
CA PHE A 142 -2.22 -24.50 -14.88
C PHE A 142 -0.80 -25.07 -14.78
N ARG A 143 -0.20 -25.36 -15.93
CA ARG A 143 1.16 -25.91 -16.03
C ARG A 143 2.17 -24.78 -16.05
N LYS A 144 3.42 -25.11 -15.74
CA LYS A 144 4.55 -24.18 -15.90
C LYS A 144 4.67 -23.80 -17.39
N GLY A 145 4.71 -22.51 -17.67
CA GLY A 145 4.73 -21.94 -19.02
C GLY A 145 3.36 -21.52 -19.54
N ASP A 146 2.27 -21.80 -18.81
CA ASP A 146 0.92 -21.38 -19.21
C ASP A 146 0.71 -19.86 -18.97
N GLN A 147 1.57 -19.20 -18.19
CA GLN A 147 1.48 -17.74 -17.91
C GLN A 147 0.13 -17.30 -17.29
N LYS A 148 -0.59 -18.23 -16.64
CA LYS A 148 -1.87 -17.94 -16.00
C LYS A 148 -1.68 -17.29 -14.64
N THR A 149 -2.37 -16.18 -14.40
CA THR A 149 -2.33 -15.44 -13.12
C THR A 149 -3.39 -15.93 -12.13
N PHE A 150 -3.40 -15.38 -10.91
CA PHE A 150 -4.48 -15.66 -9.94
C PHE A 150 -5.87 -15.20 -10.41
N LEU A 151 -5.96 -14.22 -11.31
CA LEU A 151 -7.24 -13.82 -11.87
C LEU A 151 -7.77 -14.88 -12.86
N HIS A 152 -6.89 -15.52 -13.64
CA HIS A 152 -7.25 -16.70 -14.43
C HIS A 152 -7.67 -17.86 -13.54
N LEU A 153 -7.01 -18.05 -12.40
CA LEU A 153 -7.39 -19.06 -11.41
C LEU A 153 -8.79 -18.82 -10.85
N ALA A 154 -9.10 -17.57 -10.50
CA ALA A 154 -10.41 -17.17 -10.02
C ALA A 154 -11.50 -17.46 -11.07
N ALA A 155 -11.27 -17.04 -12.32
CA ALA A 155 -12.16 -17.33 -13.45
C ALA A 155 -12.34 -18.85 -13.70
N ALA A 156 -11.25 -19.61 -13.72
CA ALA A 156 -11.28 -21.07 -13.91
C ALA A 156 -11.99 -21.82 -12.78
N ASN A 157 -11.95 -21.30 -11.56
CA ASN A 157 -12.57 -21.90 -10.39
C ASN A 157 -13.95 -21.33 -10.02
N GLY A 158 -14.43 -20.26 -10.68
CA GLY A 158 -15.66 -19.57 -10.32
C GLY A 158 -15.55 -18.94 -8.93
N ASP A 159 -14.34 -18.55 -8.53
CA ASP A 159 -14.04 -18.02 -7.19
C ASP A 159 -14.22 -16.50 -7.19
N VAL A 160 -15.45 -16.07 -6.93
CA VAL A 160 -15.84 -14.65 -6.97
C VAL A 160 -15.05 -13.84 -5.95
N ALA A 161 -14.95 -14.33 -4.71
CA ALA A 161 -14.24 -13.62 -3.64
C ALA A 161 -12.74 -13.47 -3.95
N LEU A 162 -12.11 -14.51 -4.50
CA LEU A 162 -10.72 -14.41 -4.96
C LEU A 162 -10.57 -13.36 -6.07
N ALA A 163 -11.51 -13.26 -7.01
CA ALA A 163 -11.47 -12.24 -8.07
C ALA A 163 -11.49 -10.81 -7.51
N TYR A 164 -12.38 -10.51 -6.57
CA TYR A 164 -12.42 -9.22 -5.87
C TYR A 164 -11.09 -8.93 -5.15
N GLU A 165 -10.53 -9.95 -4.47
CA GLU A 165 -9.33 -9.80 -3.66
C GLU A 165 -8.09 -9.51 -4.53
N VAL A 166 -7.90 -10.24 -5.63
CA VAL A 166 -6.72 -10.05 -6.49
C VAL A 166 -6.78 -8.75 -7.30
N ILE A 167 -7.97 -8.30 -7.69
CA ILE A 167 -8.17 -6.98 -8.32
C ILE A 167 -7.80 -5.88 -7.32
N ARG A 168 -8.24 -6.01 -6.06
CA ARG A 168 -7.87 -5.08 -4.98
C ARG A 168 -6.36 -5.04 -4.73
N MET A 169 -5.67 -6.16 -4.94
CA MET A 169 -4.21 -6.26 -4.83
C MET A 169 -3.45 -5.72 -6.05
N GLY A 170 -4.12 -5.29 -7.12
CA GLY A 170 -3.43 -4.70 -8.28
C GLY A 170 -2.87 -5.72 -9.28
N ILE A 171 -3.59 -6.81 -9.50
CA ILE A 171 -3.31 -7.71 -10.62
C ILE A 171 -3.67 -7.03 -11.95
N ASP A 172 -2.91 -7.28 -13.01
CA ASP A 172 -3.30 -6.84 -14.36
C ASP A 172 -4.54 -7.61 -14.80
N ILE A 173 -5.64 -6.87 -15.01
CA ILE A 173 -6.94 -7.39 -15.41
C ILE A 173 -6.88 -7.97 -16.84
N ASP A 174 -6.05 -7.39 -17.70
CA ASP A 174 -5.96 -7.71 -19.13
C ASP A 174 -4.78 -8.62 -19.47
N LYS A 175 -4.07 -9.14 -18.44
CA LYS A 175 -2.97 -10.07 -18.65
C LYS A 175 -3.44 -11.28 -19.44
N LYS A 176 -2.71 -11.61 -20.50
CA LYS A 176 -2.96 -12.78 -21.33
C LYS A 176 -2.14 -13.97 -20.87
N ASP A 177 -2.75 -15.15 -20.87
CA ASP A 177 -2.05 -16.42 -20.72
C ASP A 177 -1.25 -16.78 -22.00
N SER A 178 -0.56 -17.93 -21.99
CA SER A 178 0.23 -18.41 -23.13
C SER A 178 -0.59 -18.66 -24.40
N ASN A 179 -1.90 -18.84 -24.25
CA ASN A 179 -2.86 -19.00 -25.35
C ASN A 179 -3.41 -17.65 -25.84
N GLY A 180 -3.02 -16.54 -25.22
CA GLY A 180 -3.52 -15.21 -25.51
C GLY A 180 -4.86 -14.88 -24.83
N ALA A 181 -5.37 -15.75 -23.97
CA ALA A 181 -6.66 -15.56 -23.30
C ALA A 181 -6.51 -14.69 -22.05
N THR A 182 -7.43 -13.75 -21.86
CA THR A 182 -7.57 -12.98 -20.62
C THR A 182 -8.47 -13.72 -19.62
N ALA A 183 -8.48 -13.29 -18.36
CA ALA A 183 -9.41 -13.82 -17.37
C ALA A 183 -10.89 -13.60 -17.75
N LEU A 184 -11.21 -12.50 -18.44
CA LEU A 184 -12.56 -12.22 -18.96
C LEU A 184 -12.96 -13.23 -20.03
N LEU A 185 -12.07 -13.48 -21.01
CA LEU A 185 -12.36 -14.47 -22.04
C LEU A 185 -12.55 -15.86 -21.42
N LEU A 186 -11.67 -16.22 -20.47
CA LEU A 186 -11.70 -17.50 -19.77
C LEU A 186 -13.02 -17.72 -19.00
N SER A 187 -13.49 -16.72 -18.24
CA SER A 187 -14.74 -16.83 -17.48
C SER A 187 -15.96 -16.98 -18.40
N LEU A 188 -15.99 -16.26 -19.53
CA LEU A 188 -17.08 -16.38 -20.51
C LEU A 188 -17.06 -17.71 -21.26
N THR A 189 -15.87 -18.22 -21.63
CA THR A 189 -15.75 -19.56 -22.21
C THR A 189 -16.25 -20.63 -21.23
N LYS A 190 -15.89 -20.53 -19.94
CA LYS A 190 -16.42 -21.43 -18.90
C LYS A 190 -17.92 -21.31 -18.74
N LEU A 191 -18.47 -20.11 -18.75
CA LEU A 191 -19.90 -19.85 -18.71
C LEU A 191 -20.66 -20.55 -19.85
N ALA A 192 -20.15 -20.45 -21.09
CA ALA A 192 -20.72 -21.15 -22.24
C ALA A 192 -20.63 -22.67 -22.08
N ILE A 193 -19.49 -23.18 -21.64
CA ILE A 193 -19.28 -24.61 -21.38
C ILE A 193 -20.27 -25.13 -20.32
N HIS A 194 -20.38 -24.49 -19.17
CA HIS A 194 -21.26 -24.94 -18.08
C HIS A 194 -22.74 -24.89 -18.49
N ARG A 195 -23.16 -23.88 -19.26
CA ARG A 195 -24.52 -23.86 -19.82
C ARG A 195 -24.76 -25.01 -20.80
N ASN A 196 -23.79 -25.28 -21.68
CA ASN A 196 -23.90 -26.40 -22.62
C ASN A 196 -23.95 -27.75 -21.90
N ILE A 197 -23.17 -27.93 -20.84
CA ILE A 197 -23.22 -29.13 -19.99
C ILE A 197 -24.58 -29.24 -19.30
N LEU A 198 -25.09 -28.15 -18.72
CA LEU A 198 -26.41 -28.14 -18.08
C LEU A 198 -27.53 -28.53 -19.07
N ALA A 199 -27.49 -27.99 -20.29
CA ALA A 199 -28.44 -28.35 -21.34
C ALA A 199 -28.35 -29.83 -21.73
N GLN A 200 -27.14 -30.39 -21.77
CA GLN A 200 -26.94 -31.83 -22.01
C GLN A 200 -27.47 -32.68 -20.86
N VAL A 201 -27.19 -32.31 -19.60
CA VAL A 201 -27.64 -33.03 -18.40
C VAL A 201 -29.17 -33.03 -18.29
N ASN A 202 -29.82 -31.91 -18.65
CA ASN A 202 -31.28 -31.78 -18.64
C ASN A 202 -31.96 -32.42 -19.85
N SER A 203 -31.21 -32.92 -20.83
CA SER A 203 -31.77 -33.56 -22.02
C SER A 203 -32.42 -34.90 -21.66
N PRO A 204 -33.60 -35.24 -22.22
CA PRO A 204 -34.22 -36.55 -21.98
C PRO A 204 -33.35 -37.72 -22.46
N ASN A 205 -32.40 -37.46 -23.36
CA ASN A 205 -31.45 -38.45 -23.88
C ASN A 205 -30.15 -38.53 -23.06
N PHE A 206 -30.04 -37.81 -21.94
CA PHE A 206 -28.85 -37.89 -21.10
C PHE A 206 -28.75 -39.26 -20.42
N PRO A 207 -27.61 -39.96 -20.53
CA PRO A 207 -27.48 -41.31 -20.02
C PRO A 207 -27.60 -41.32 -18.48
N PRO A 208 -28.47 -42.18 -17.90
CA PRO A 208 -28.59 -42.29 -16.46
C PRO A 208 -27.27 -42.75 -15.83
N PRO A 209 -27.01 -42.41 -14.55
CA PRO A 209 -25.85 -42.94 -13.84
C PRO A 209 -25.91 -44.47 -13.73
N ALA A 210 -24.76 -45.10 -13.48
CA ALA A 210 -24.69 -46.55 -13.30
C ALA A 210 -25.62 -47.00 -12.14
N ARG A 211 -26.12 -48.24 -12.20
CA ARG A 211 -27.04 -48.78 -11.19
C ARG A 211 -26.47 -48.65 -9.79
N GLY A 212 -27.18 -47.95 -8.90
CA GLY A 212 -26.78 -47.70 -7.52
C GLY A 212 -25.80 -46.52 -7.32
N GLN A 213 -25.49 -45.75 -8.37
CA GLN A 213 -24.69 -44.53 -8.29
C GLN A 213 -25.56 -43.29 -8.52
N SER A 214 -25.23 -42.19 -7.84
CA SER A 214 -25.76 -40.87 -8.13
C SER A 214 -24.96 -40.19 -9.24
N LEU A 215 -25.53 -39.15 -9.84
CA LEU A 215 -24.80 -38.27 -10.73
C LEU A 215 -23.64 -37.60 -9.95
N PRO A 216 -22.42 -37.48 -10.52
CA PRO A 216 -21.35 -36.74 -9.88
C PRO A 216 -21.81 -35.33 -9.49
N GLU A 217 -21.43 -34.86 -8.31
CA GLU A 217 -21.84 -33.55 -7.78
C GLU A 217 -21.58 -32.42 -8.79
N THR A 218 -20.45 -32.47 -9.48
CA THR A 218 -20.02 -31.50 -10.50
C THR A 218 -20.91 -31.45 -11.74
N LEU A 219 -21.76 -32.45 -11.95
CA LEU A 219 -22.72 -32.54 -13.04
C LEU A 219 -24.16 -32.33 -12.59
N THR A 220 -24.40 -32.14 -11.30
CA THR A 220 -25.76 -31.85 -10.81
C THR A 220 -26.24 -30.50 -11.36
N PRO A 221 -27.54 -30.38 -11.73
CA PRO A 221 -28.09 -29.10 -12.18
C PRO A 221 -27.92 -27.98 -11.15
N GLU A 222 -28.02 -28.28 -9.85
CA GLU A 222 -27.79 -27.31 -8.78
C GLU A 222 -26.36 -26.76 -8.80
N PHE A 223 -25.36 -27.63 -8.84
CA PHE A 223 -23.95 -27.21 -8.91
C PHE A 223 -23.66 -26.40 -10.17
N LEU A 224 -24.13 -26.86 -11.33
CA LEU A 224 -23.93 -26.18 -12.61
C LEU A 224 -24.59 -24.79 -12.62
N ASN A 225 -25.79 -24.65 -12.06
CA ASN A 225 -26.45 -23.34 -11.92
C ASN A 225 -25.64 -22.37 -11.05
N LYS A 226 -25.17 -22.83 -9.86
CA LYS A 226 -24.27 -22.02 -9.02
C LYS A 226 -23.01 -21.63 -9.77
N ARG A 227 -22.47 -22.54 -10.57
CA ARG A 227 -21.26 -22.28 -11.34
C ARG A 227 -21.45 -21.27 -12.47
N ILE A 228 -22.55 -21.36 -13.20
CA ILE A 228 -22.97 -20.38 -14.22
C ILE A 228 -23.13 -19.00 -13.59
N GLU A 229 -23.69 -18.93 -12.38
CA GLU A 229 -23.85 -17.66 -11.66
C GLU A 229 -22.51 -17.09 -11.20
N CYS A 230 -21.60 -17.93 -10.66
CA CYS A 230 -20.24 -17.52 -10.31
C CYS A 230 -19.46 -17.00 -11.53
N ASP A 231 -19.47 -17.73 -12.65
CA ASP A 231 -18.76 -17.33 -13.87
C ASP A 231 -19.35 -16.03 -14.44
N SER A 232 -20.68 -15.87 -14.38
CA SER A 232 -21.36 -14.62 -14.76
C SER A 232 -20.93 -13.45 -13.88
N ARG A 233 -20.84 -13.66 -12.56
CA ARG A 233 -20.46 -12.63 -11.59
C ARG A 233 -19.02 -12.16 -11.81
N ILE A 234 -18.10 -13.09 -12.09
CA ILE A 234 -16.71 -12.77 -12.42
C ILE A 234 -16.65 -11.99 -13.75
N ALA A 235 -17.37 -12.42 -14.79
CA ALA A 235 -17.40 -11.68 -16.05
C ALA A 235 -17.93 -10.25 -15.88
N THR A 236 -19.04 -10.08 -15.16
CA THR A 236 -19.59 -8.75 -14.83
C THR A 236 -18.58 -7.88 -14.08
N LEU A 237 -17.98 -8.42 -13.02
CA LEU A 237 -16.95 -7.73 -12.23
C LEU A 237 -15.79 -7.23 -13.11
N LEU A 238 -15.28 -8.08 -14.01
CA LEU A 238 -14.18 -7.72 -14.90
C LEU A 238 -14.57 -6.62 -15.89
N ILE A 239 -15.77 -6.68 -16.46
CA ILE A 239 -16.27 -5.67 -17.40
C ILE A 239 -16.47 -4.32 -16.69
N GLU A 240 -17.08 -4.33 -15.50
CA GLU A 240 -17.27 -3.13 -14.65
C GLU A 240 -15.94 -2.52 -14.20
N GLN A 241 -14.93 -3.36 -13.97
CA GLN A 241 -13.54 -2.93 -13.71
C GLN A 241 -12.76 -2.55 -14.95
N HIS A 242 -13.45 -2.35 -16.07
CA HIS A 242 -12.92 -1.84 -17.32
C HIS A 242 -11.90 -2.76 -18.01
N ALA A 243 -12.00 -4.08 -17.84
CA ALA A 243 -11.28 -5.04 -18.70
C ALA A 243 -11.50 -4.76 -20.19
N ASP A 244 -10.52 -5.07 -21.03
CA ASP A 244 -10.64 -5.00 -22.48
C ASP A 244 -11.63 -6.05 -22.99
N VAL A 245 -12.83 -5.59 -23.31
CA VAL A 245 -13.94 -6.39 -23.83
C VAL A 245 -13.71 -6.93 -25.24
N ASN A 246 -12.65 -6.47 -25.92
CA ASN A 246 -12.27 -6.91 -27.25
C ASN A 246 -11.00 -7.79 -27.26
N ALA A 247 -10.38 -8.02 -26.09
CA ALA A 247 -9.21 -8.88 -25.96
C ALA A 247 -9.58 -10.36 -26.23
N GLY A 248 -9.35 -10.79 -27.46
CA GLY A 248 -9.61 -12.15 -27.92
C GLY A 248 -8.36 -13.05 -28.01
N ALA A 249 -8.61 -14.35 -28.14
CA ALA A 249 -7.62 -15.40 -28.37
C ALA A 249 -8.10 -16.33 -29.49
N PHE A 250 -7.21 -16.71 -30.42
CA PHE A 250 -7.52 -17.57 -31.58
C PHE A 250 -8.77 -17.14 -32.37
N GLY A 251 -9.00 -15.83 -32.52
CA GLY A 251 -10.18 -15.28 -33.21
C GLY A 251 -11.48 -15.29 -32.40
N VAL A 252 -11.48 -15.85 -31.19
CA VAL A 252 -12.62 -15.79 -30.26
C VAL A 252 -12.51 -14.50 -29.44
N THR A 253 -13.56 -13.68 -29.49
CA THR A 253 -13.70 -12.47 -28.66
C THR A 253 -14.62 -12.74 -27.47
N PRO A 254 -14.54 -11.98 -26.36
CA PRO A 254 -15.46 -12.12 -25.22
C PRO A 254 -16.96 -12.14 -25.59
N MET A 255 -17.35 -11.41 -26.64
CA MET A 255 -18.73 -11.37 -27.13
C MET A 255 -19.27 -12.73 -27.59
N SER A 256 -18.44 -13.55 -28.24
CA SER A 256 -18.87 -14.85 -28.80
C SER A 256 -19.37 -15.83 -27.72
N PRO A 257 -18.56 -16.22 -26.72
CA PRO A 257 -19.01 -17.12 -25.68
C PRO A 257 -20.12 -16.51 -24.82
N ALA A 258 -20.19 -15.18 -24.64
CA ALA A 258 -21.31 -14.54 -23.94
C ALA A 258 -22.66 -14.72 -24.67
N ALA A 259 -22.65 -14.57 -26.00
CA ALA A 259 -23.82 -14.76 -26.85
C ALA A 259 -24.23 -16.23 -26.95
N GLU A 260 -23.26 -17.15 -27.12
CA GLU A 260 -23.48 -18.60 -27.11
C GLU A 260 -24.00 -19.08 -25.76
N ALA A 261 -23.50 -18.50 -24.67
CA ALA A 261 -24.00 -18.75 -23.33
C ALA A 261 -25.38 -18.13 -23.07
N GLY A 262 -25.98 -17.40 -24.02
CA GLY A 262 -27.31 -16.78 -23.89
C GLY A 262 -27.52 -15.96 -22.62
N ARG A 263 -26.45 -15.33 -22.08
CA ARG A 263 -26.50 -14.45 -20.90
C ARG A 263 -26.60 -13.02 -21.37
N TRP A 264 -27.81 -12.64 -21.78
CA TRP A 264 -28.10 -11.38 -22.48
C TRP A 264 -27.70 -10.12 -21.70
N ALA A 265 -27.80 -10.13 -20.37
CA ALA A 265 -27.35 -9.01 -19.55
C ALA A 265 -25.85 -8.75 -19.70
N ILE A 266 -25.03 -9.81 -19.83
CA ILE A 266 -23.59 -9.68 -20.08
C ILE A 266 -23.34 -9.19 -21.51
N VAL A 267 -24.11 -9.66 -22.49
CA VAL A 267 -24.03 -9.17 -23.88
C VAL A 267 -24.32 -7.67 -23.94
N GLU A 268 -25.38 -7.20 -23.26
CA GLU A 268 -25.71 -5.78 -23.16
C GLU A 268 -24.59 -4.98 -22.46
N LEU A 269 -24.06 -5.50 -21.35
CA LEU A 269 -22.95 -4.88 -20.64
C LEU A 269 -21.68 -4.78 -21.49
N LEU A 270 -21.32 -5.83 -22.23
CA LEU A 270 -20.21 -5.81 -23.19
C LEU A 270 -20.41 -4.72 -24.25
N LEU A 271 -21.62 -4.59 -24.81
CA LEU A 271 -21.94 -3.55 -25.80
C LEU A 271 -21.85 -2.13 -25.23
N GLN A 272 -22.28 -1.92 -23.98
CA GLN A 272 -22.13 -0.64 -23.27
C GLN A 272 -20.67 -0.28 -23.02
N HIS A 273 -19.80 -1.27 -22.84
CA HIS A 273 -18.38 -1.08 -22.64
C HIS A 273 -17.56 -1.12 -23.96
N GLY A 274 -18.21 -1.04 -25.13
CA GLY A 274 -17.54 -0.88 -26.43
C GLY A 274 -17.11 -2.18 -27.11
N ALA A 275 -17.73 -3.32 -26.79
CA ALA A 275 -17.44 -4.58 -27.45
C ALA A 275 -17.86 -4.57 -28.93
N ARG A 276 -16.98 -5.12 -29.78
CA ARG A 276 -17.24 -5.30 -31.21
C ARG A 276 -18.37 -6.30 -31.43
N ARG A 277 -19.17 -6.05 -32.47
CA ARG A 277 -20.34 -6.85 -32.83
C ARG A 277 -19.90 -7.93 -33.84
N PRO A 278 -19.74 -9.21 -33.45
CA PRO A 278 -19.47 -10.29 -34.38
C PRO A 278 -20.65 -10.49 -35.33
N ARG A 279 -20.38 -11.06 -36.51
CA ARG A 279 -21.45 -11.40 -37.44
C ARG A 279 -22.24 -12.59 -36.91
N THR A 280 -23.56 -12.61 -37.12
CA THR A 280 -24.41 -13.71 -36.59
C THR A 280 -24.03 -15.09 -37.12
N GLN A 281 -23.34 -15.18 -38.26
CA GLN A 281 -22.82 -16.42 -38.84
C GLN A 281 -21.56 -16.94 -38.13
N GLU A 282 -20.85 -16.09 -37.39
CA GLU A 282 -19.65 -16.43 -36.62
C GLU A 282 -20.00 -16.99 -35.22
N LEU A 283 -21.30 -16.93 -34.84
CA LEU A 283 -21.81 -17.35 -33.54
C LEU A 283 -22.58 -18.67 -33.62
N GLN A 284 -22.47 -19.50 -32.58
CA GLN A 284 -23.22 -20.76 -32.46
C GLN A 284 -24.41 -20.60 -31.50
N PHE A 285 -25.60 -20.35 -32.02
CA PHE A 285 -26.83 -20.28 -31.21
C PHE A 285 -27.47 -21.66 -31.04
N THR A 286 -28.03 -21.94 -29.86
CA THR A 286 -28.72 -23.21 -29.60
C THR A 286 -30.12 -23.25 -30.21
N SER A 287 -30.72 -22.09 -30.47
CA SER A 287 -32.04 -21.97 -31.09
C SER A 287 -32.19 -20.69 -31.92
N THR A 288 -33.15 -20.68 -32.83
CA THR A 288 -33.55 -19.50 -33.61
C THR A 288 -34.02 -18.36 -32.71
N VAL A 289 -34.61 -18.65 -31.55
CA VAL A 289 -35.08 -17.65 -30.58
C VAL A 289 -33.91 -16.85 -30.01
N GLU A 290 -32.81 -17.52 -29.65
CA GLU A 290 -31.60 -16.86 -29.14
C GLU A 290 -30.95 -15.96 -30.20
N LYS A 291 -30.90 -16.42 -31.45
CA LYS A 291 -30.41 -15.62 -32.58
C LYS A 291 -31.26 -14.36 -32.80
N SER A 292 -32.60 -14.49 -32.75
CA SER A 292 -33.52 -13.35 -32.84
C SER A 292 -33.34 -12.37 -31.68
N ARG A 293 -33.14 -12.88 -30.46
CA ARG A 293 -32.91 -12.06 -29.27
C ARG A 293 -31.61 -11.28 -29.37
N TYR A 294 -30.52 -11.92 -29.79
CA TYR A 294 -29.24 -11.25 -30.05
C TYR A 294 -29.40 -10.11 -31.06
N THR A 295 -30.05 -10.38 -32.19
CA THR A 295 -30.32 -9.39 -33.24
C THR A 295 -31.16 -8.22 -32.71
N SER A 296 -32.18 -8.52 -31.89
CA SER A 296 -32.98 -7.50 -31.22
C SER A 296 -32.14 -6.62 -30.29
N ILE A 297 -31.22 -7.18 -29.50
CA ILE A 297 -30.34 -6.42 -28.62
C ILE A 297 -29.44 -5.49 -29.45
N LEU A 298 -28.82 -6.01 -30.51
CA LEU A 298 -27.98 -5.20 -31.41
C LEU A 298 -28.73 -4.02 -32.04
N SER A 299 -30.01 -4.21 -32.37
CA SER A 299 -30.86 -3.15 -32.95
C SER A 299 -31.25 -2.07 -31.94
N LYS A 300 -31.45 -2.45 -30.66
CA LYS A 300 -31.82 -1.53 -29.57
C LYS A 300 -30.63 -0.76 -29.04
N THR A 301 -29.48 -1.41 -28.93
CA THR A 301 -28.27 -0.83 -28.36
C THR A 301 -27.52 -0.03 -29.42
N LYS A 302 -27.76 1.28 -29.46
CA LYS A 302 -27.05 2.22 -30.32
C LYS A 302 -25.78 2.73 -29.61
N THR A 303 -24.81 1.84 -29.43
CA THR A 303 -23.48 2.21 -28.91
C THR A 303 -22.47 2.25 -30.04
N SER A 304 -21.71 3.34 -30.09
CA SER A 304 -20.51 3.52 -30.90
C SER A 304 -19.28 3.06 -30.10
N PRO A 305 -18.24 2.50 -30.76
CA PRO A 305 -16.94 2.26 -30.11
C PRO A 305 -16.29 3.51 -29.49
N SER A 306 -16.75 4.71 -29.89
CA SER A 306 -16.30 6.00 -29.36
C SER A 306 -17.06 6.47 -28.12
N ASP A 307 -18.16 5.81 -27.75
CA ASP A 307 -18.96 6.23 -26.60
C ASP A 307 -18.17 6.00 -25.30
N PRO A 308 -18.26 6.92 -24.32
CA PRO A 308 -17.59 6.74 -23.04
C PRO A 308 -18.15 5.51 -22.34
N ARG A 309 -17.26 4.70 -21.76
CA ARG A 309 -17.67 3.54 -20.97
C ARG A 309 -18.44 4.01 -19.73
N PRO A 310 -19.37 3.19 -19.21
CA PRO A 310 -20.00 3.43 -17.92
C PRO A 310 -18.96 3.69 -16.81
N PRO A 311 -19.26 4.55 -15.82
CA PRO A 311 -18.35 4.86 -14.72
C PRO A 311 -17.86 3.60 -14.01
N ARG A 312 -16.57 3.57 -13.67
CA ARG A 312 -15.94 2.43 -13.00
C ARG A 312 -16.26 2.45 -11.50
N PRO A 313 -16.78 1.36 -10.91
CA PRO A 313 -16.84 1.21 -9.46
C PRO A 313 -15.43 1.19 -8.86
N CYS A 314 -15.22 1.84 -7.72
CA CYS A 314 -13.90 1.90 -7.12
C CYS A 314 -13.46 0.49 -6.64
N PRO A 315 -12.28 -0.01 -7.06
CA PRO A 315 -11.79 -1.33 -6.66
C PRO A 315 -11.39 -1.44 -5.19
N CYS A 316 -11.62 -0.41 -4.37
CA CYS A 316 -11.60 -0.52 -2.90
C CYS A 316 -12.88 -1.14 -2.32
N TRP A 317 -13.91 -1.31 -3.16
CA TRP A 317 -15.19 -1.93 -2.83
C TRP A 317 -16.01 -1.21 -1.76
N SER A 318 -15.79 0.10 -1.59
CA SER A 318 -16.57 0.97 -0.70
C SER A 318 -18.00 1.24 -1.19
N GLY A 319 -18.35 0.79 -2.41
CA GLY A 319 -19.62 1.10 -3.07
C GLY A 319 -19.63 2.42 -3.83
N LYS A 320 -18.56 3.24 -3.73
CA LYS A 320 -18.42 4.49 -4.48
C LYS A 320 -17.88 4.26 -5.89
N LEU A 321 -18.13 5.21 -6.78
CA LEU A 321 -17.45 5.27 -8.08
C LEU A 321 -15.97 5.64 -7.89
N LEU A 322 -15.12 5.23 -8.83
CA LEU A 322 -13.69 5.53 -8.81
C LEU A 322 -13.45 7.05 -8.76
N SER A 323 -14.16 7.80 -9.61
CA SER A 323 -14.13 9.26 -9.72
C SER A 323 -14.56 10.00 -8.46
N GLU A 324 -15.22 9.31 -7.52
CA GLU A 324 -15.70 9.87 -6.24
C GLU A 324 -14.90 9.32 -5.04
N CYS A 325 -13.81 8.58 -5.31
CA CYS A 325 -13.06 7.85 -4.29
C CYS A 325 -11.55 7.99 -4.54
N HIS A 326 -10.86 6.93 -4.97
CA HIS A 326 -9.40 6.95 -5.14
C HIS A 326 -8.91 7.81 -6.30
N GLU A 327 -9.78 8.18 -7.26
CA GLU A 327 -9.47 9.18 -8.31
C GLU A 327 -9.79 10.62 -7.85
N ALA A 328 -10.65 10.79 -6.85
CA ALA A 328 -10.93 12.10 -6.24
C ALA A 328 -9.83 12.55 -5.26
N GLY A 329 -9.07 11.61 -4.70
CA GLY A 329 -7.96 11.93 -3.81
C GLY A 329 -7.46 10.74 -3.00
N LYS A 330 -6.35 10.96 -2.29
CA LYS A 330 -5.69 9.94 -1.44
C LYS A 330 -6.61 9.48 -0.32
N GLN A 331 -6.72 8.17 -0.15
CA GLN A 331 -7.51 7.53 0.90
C GLN A 331 -6.61 6.88 1.93
N ARG A 332 -7.03 6.76 3.19
CA ARG A 332 -6.24 6.06 4.21
C ARG A 332 -6.26 4.55 3.96
N TYR A 333 -5.10 3.89 4.13
CA TYR A 333 -5.01 2.43 4.06
C TYR A 333 -5.83 1.78 5.18
N PRO A 334 -6.68 0.78 4.89
CA PRO A 334 -7.58 0.22 5.90
C PRO A 334 -6.86 -0.48 7.06
N ASP A 335 -7.26 -0.19 8.30
CA ASP A 335 -6.62 -0.73 9.52
C ASP A 335 -6.72 -2.25 9.64
N HIS A 336 -7.80 -2.84 9.12
CA HIS A 336 -8.03 -4.29 9.15
C HIS A 336 -7.31 -5.05 8.02
N PHE A 337 -6.71 -4.35 7.05
CA PHE A 337 -5.99 -4.99 5.96
C PHE A 337 -4.64 -5.48 6.42
N LEU A 338 -4.05 -6.43 5.68
CA LEU A 338 -2.70 -6.90 5.97
C LEU A 338 -1.67 -5.78 5.88
N CYS A 339 -0.73 -5.77 6.82
CA CYS A 339 0.38 -4.83 6.81
C CYS A 339 1.44 -5.24 5.79
N GLY A 340 1.80 -4.31 4.91
CA GLY A 340 2.79 -4.54 3.87
C GLY A 340 4.26 -4.40 4.28
N CYS A 341 4.56 -4.21 5.57
CA CYS A 341 5.93 -4.03 6.06
C CYS A 341 6.77 -5.32 6.13
N GLY A 342 6.18 -6.47 5.79
CA GLY A 342 6.85 -7.77 5.80
C GLY A 342 6.82 -8.52 7.13
N LYS A 343 6.18 -7.97 8.18
CA LYS A 343 5.85 -8.76 9.38
C LYS A 343 4.72 -9.76 9.05
N LYS A 344 4.98 -11.05 9.24
CA LYS A 344 4.05 -12.12 8.85
C LYS A 344 2.69 -11.95 9.50
N ARG A 345 1.64 -11.89 8.66
CA ARG A 345 0.21 -12.03 9.01
C ARG A 345 -0.33 -11.03 10.05
N MET A 346 0.31 -9.86 10.18
CA MET A 346 -0.25 -8.78 11.01
C MET A 346 -1.11 -7.85 10.17
N VAL A 347 -2.22 -7.38 10.73
CA VAL A 347 -3.02 -6.29 10.15
C VAL A 347 -2.30 -4.95 10.35
N TYR A 348 -2.56 -4.00 9.45
CA TYR A 348 -1.89 -2.70 9.40
C TYR A 348 -2.12 -1.89 10.67
N GLY A 349 -3.37 -1.82 11.17
CA GLY A 349 -3.73 -1.11 12.39
C GLY A 349 -2.91 -1.56 13.60
N GLU A 350 -2.67 -2.87 13.73
CA GLU A 350 -1.87 -3.46 14.82
C GLU A 350 -0.36 -3.49 14.57
N CYS A 351 0.09 -3.01 13.39
CA CYS A 351 1.48 -3.12 12.96
C CYS A 351 2.12 -1.77 12.68
N CYS A 352 1.97 -1.25 11.47
CA CYS A 352 2.53 0.05 11.09
C CYS A 352 1.63 1.21 11.57
N GLY A 353 0.31 1.03 11.53
CA GLY A 353 -0.64 2.00 12.10
C GLY A 353 -0.39 2.23 13.58
N LYS A 354 -0.21 1.16 14.38
CA LYS A 354 0.18 1.24 15.80
C LYS A 354 1.51 1.96 16.07
N ARG A 355 2.37 2.06 15.07
CA ARG A 355 3.67 2.76 15.13
C ARG A 355 3.60 4.20 14.63
N GLY A 356 2.42 4.67 14.21
CA GLY A 356 2.24 6.00 13.63
C GLY A 356 2.83 6.14 12.23
N ILE A 357 3.05 5.02 11.52
CA ILE A 357 3.43 5.04 10.10
C ILE A 357 2.13 5.11 9.32
N GLU A 358 1.87 6.26 8.70
CA GLU A 358 0.69 6.45 7.86
C GLU A 358 0.90 5.85 6.46
N VAL A 359 -0.09 5.11 5.99
CA VAL A 359 -0.13 4.60 4.61
C VAL A 359 -1.40 5.14 3.99
N VAL A 360 -1.23 5.78 2.85
CA VAL A 360 -2.34 6.27 2.02
C VAL A 360 -2.39 5.44 0.74
N GLU A 361 -3.52 5.48 0.08
CA GLU A 361 -3.79 4.77 -1.15
C GLU A 361 -4.22 5.77 -2.20
N GLU A 362 -3.65 5.62 -3.39
CA GLU A 362 -3.89 6.49 -4.53
C GLU A 362 -4.20 5.66 -5.76
N TRP A 363 -5.05 6.17 -6.63
CA TRP A 363 -5.32 5.57 -7.93
C TRP A 363 -4.15 5.84 -8.88
N ASP A 364 -3.62 4.80 -9.53
CA ASP A 364 -2.71 4.96 -10.66
C ASP A 364 -3.50 4.90 -11.98
N PRO A 365 -3.65 6.00 -12.73
CA PRO A 365 -4.38 6.01 -14.01
C PRO A 365 -3.70 5.17 -15.09
N GLN A 366 -2.37 5.05 -15.08
CA GLN A 366 -1.62 4.30 -16.08
C GLN A 366 -1.68 2.81 -15.79
N ALA A 367 -1.41 2.43 -14.55
CA ALA A 367 -1.40 1.03 -14.15
C ALA A 367 -2.82 0.47 -13.93
N LYS A 368 -3.82 1.34 -13.71
CA LYS A 368 -5.25 1.02 -13.51
C LYS A 368 -5.54 0.19 -12.24
N TRP A 369 -4.85 0.49 -11.14
CA TRP A 369 -5.10 -0.11 -9.83
C TRP A 369 -4.75 0.85 -8.67
N ILE A 370 -5.12 0.47 -7.44
CA ILE A 370 -4.90 1.26 -6.22
C ILE A 370 -3.51 0.96 -5.65
N MET A 371 -2.63 1.94 -5.64
CA MET A 371 -1.29 1.83 -5.07
C MET A 371 -1.24 2.36 -3.64
N PRO A 372 -0.75 1.58 -2.66
CA PRO A 372 -0.45 2.13 -1.34
C PRO A 372 0.87 2.90 -1.38
N ALA A 373 0.79 4.20 -1.13
CA ALA A 373 1.93 5.08 -0.89
C ALA A 373 2.15 5.21 0.62
N THR A 374 3.38 5.05 1.08
CA THR A 374 3.73 5.30 2.48
C THR A 374 3.86 6.80 2.68
N VAL A 375 3.06 7.40 3.56
CA VAL A 375 3.29 8.77 4.03
C VAL A 375 4.11 8.68 5.30
N ARG A 376 5.34 9.19 5.24
CA ARG A 376 6.37 8.92 6.23
C ARG A 376 6.32 9.90 7.41
N THR A 377 5.30 9.82 8.25
CA THR A 377 5.28 10.60 9.49
C THR A 377 6.24 10.01 10.54
N ILE A 378 7.13 10.83 11.07
CA ILE A 378 7.95 10.50 12.26
C ILE A 378 7.13 10.90 13.49
N ARG A 379 6.95 9.99 14.45
CA ARG A 379 6.42 10.34 15.77
C ARG A 379 7.38 11.29 16.45
N LEU A 380 6.92 12.43 16.93
CA LEU A 380 7.72 13.27 17.82
C LEU A 380 7.78 12.69 19.25
N PRO A 381 8.80 13.06 20.04
CA PRO A 381 8.86 12.85 21.48
C PRO A 381 7.53 13.24 22.13
N THR A 382 6.94 12.33 22.91
CA THR A 382 5.74 12.67 23.70
C THR A 382 6.10 13.58 24.86
N ASP A 383 5.11 14.30 25.42
CA ASP A 383 5.22 15.24 26.55
C ASP A 383 6.23 14.86 27.65
N LYS A 384 6.45 13.57 27.91
CA LYS A 384 7.37 13.07 28.94
C LYS A 384 8.87 13.25 28.64
N GLU A 385 9.22 13.57 27.40
CA GLU A 385 10.61 13.62 26.90
C GLU A 385 11.14 15.07 26.73
N ALA A 386 10.26 16.06 26.87
CA ALA A 386 10.60 17.48 26.86
C ALA A 386 11.07 17.95 28.25
N ASP A 387 11.96 18.94 28.23
CA ASP A 387 12.43 19.65 29.43
C ASP A 387 11.23 20.06 30.31
N PRO A 388 11.26 19.80 31.64
CA PRO A 388 10.22 20.22 32.56
C PRO A 388 9.84 21.71 32.48
N GLU A 389 10.78 22.59 32.12
CA GLU A 389 10.52 24.02 31.93
C GLU A 389 9.63 24.32 30.71
N ILE A 390 9.64 23.45 29.70
CA ILE A 390 8.98 23.67 28.41
C ILE A 390 7.65 22.87 28.32
N GLN A 391 7.47 21.83 29.14
CA GLN A 391 6.27 20.95 29.12
C GLN A 391 4.90 21.64 29.23
N PRO A 392 4.67 22.63 30.11
CA PRO A 392 3.38 23.32 30.21
C PRO A 392 3.00 24.07 28.93
N PHE A 393 4.00 24.51 28.16
CA PHE A 393 3.83 25.31 26.95
C PHE A 393 3.51 24.45 25.72
N ILE A 394 4.08 23.24 25.64
CA ILE A 394 3.83 22.25 24.58
C ILE A 394 2.35 21.84 24.53
N LYS A 395 1.74 21.60 25.70
CA LYS A 395 0.35 21.14 25.82
C LYS A 395 -0.67 22.15 25.28
N ASN A 396 -0.44 23.43 25.51
CA ASN A 396 -1.38 24.50 25.13
C ASN A 396 -1.30 24.87 23.64
N GLY A 397 -0.09 24.84 23.04
CA GLY A 397 0.09 25.12 21.61
C GLY A 397 -0.53 24.05 20.70
N MET A 398 -0.46 22.77 21.09
CA MET A 398 -1.02 21.64 20.34
C MET A 398 -2.56 21.65 20.30
N ASP A 399 -3.23 22.07 21.37
CA ASP A 399 -4.70 22.12 21.44
C ASP A 399 -5.31 23.21 20.54
N PHE A 400 -4.68 24.38 20.44
CA PHE A 400 -5.12 25.46 19.55
C PHE A 400 -4.98 25.11 18.07
N TYR A 401 -3.88 24.43 17.73
CA TYR A 401 -3.57 23.94 16.38
C TYR A 401 -4.57 22.89 15.89
N MET A 402 -4.84 21.87 16.71
CA MET A 402 -5.82 20.82 16.41
C MET A 402 -7.20 21.41 16.09
N LYS A 403 -7.59 22.46 16.81
CA LYS A 403 -8.85 23.18 16.60
C LYS A 403 -8.90 23.93 15.26
N THR A 404 -7.77 24.42 14.78
CA THR A 404 -7.66 25.18 13.51
C THR A 404 -7.67 24.24 12.30
N LEU A 405 -6.92 23.13 12.38
CA LEU A 405 -6.89 22.10 11.35
C LEU A 405 -8.25 21.41 11.12
N LEU A 406 -9.00 21.19 12.21
CA LEU A 406 -10.34 20.62 12.14
C LEU A 406 -11.35 21.53 11.43
N ASN A 407 -11.04 22.82 11.30
CA ASN A 407 -11.90 23.81 10.64
C ASN A 407 -11.53 24.04 9.17
N MET A 408 -10.43 23.47 8.67
CA MET A 408 -10.02 23.56 7.26
C MET A 408 -10.69 22.48 6.40
N THR A 409 -11.04 22.84 5.16
CA THR A 409 -11.44 21.86 4.16
C THR A 409 -10.26 20.94 3.76
N PRO A 410 -10.53 19.74 3.24
CA PRO A 410 -9.46 18.82 2.78
C PRO A 410 -8.52 19.45 1.74
N ASP A 411 -9.05 20.26 0.82
CA ASP A 411 -8.26 20.88 -0.25
C ASP A 411 -7.34 21.99 0.27
N GLU A 412 -7.84 22.86 1.16
CA GLU A 412 -7.03 23.89 1.82
C GLU A 412 -5.91 23.25 2.64
N ARG A 413 -6.21 22.12 3.30
CA ARG A 413 -5.23 21.34 4.04
C ARG A 413 -4.16 20.80 3.10
N ASN A 414 -4.54 20.17 1.99
CA ASN A 414 -3.60 19.61 1.02
C ASN A 414 -2.70 20.69 0.37
N GLN A 415 -3.27 21.83 -0.04
CA GLN A 415 -2.51 22.94 -0.61
C GLN A 415 -1.51 23.53 0.40
N THR A 416 -1.92 23.64 1.66
CA THR A 416 -1.03 24.07 2.75
C THR A 416 0.13 23.08 2.93
N MET A 417 -0.13 21.77 2.85
CA MET A 417 0.91 20.74 2.94
C MET A 417 1.92 20.81 1.80
N GLU A 418 1.47 21.01 0.56
CA GLU A 418 2.36 21.13 -0.61
C GLU A 418 3.24 22.39 -0.57
N MET A 419 2.74 23.48 0.02
CA MET A 419 3.52 24.69 0.24
C MET A 419 4.60 24.49 1.31
N VAL A 420 4.24 23.90 2.46
CA VAL A 420 5.19 23.63 3.56
C VAL A 420 6.32 22.71 3.11
N GLN A 421 6.03 21.68 2.30
CA GLN A 421 7.06 20.81 1.75
C GLN A 421 8.05 21.54 0.82
N ARG A 422 7.59 22.56 0.09
CA ARG A 422 8.43 23.36 -0.83
C ARG A 422 9.31 24.38 -0.13
N GLU A 423 8.90 24.89 1.04
CA GLU A 423 9.61 25.98 1.73
C GLU A 423 10.26 25.56 3.07
N LYS A 424 10.27 24.26 3.39
CA LYS A 424 10.75 23.72 4.68
C LYS A 424 12.15 24.17 5.07
N VAL A 425 13.12 24.19 4.13
CA VAL A 425 14.51 24.57 4.42
C VAL A 425 14.61 26.06 4.74
N THR A 426 14.00 26.90 3.90
CA THR A 426 13.94 28.36 4.11
C THR A 426 13.37 28.69 5.49
N TYR A 427 12.31 27.99 5.87
CA TYR A 427 11.67 28.16 7.17
C TYR A 427 12.59 27.80 8.34
N PHE A 428 13.17 26.59 8.34
CA PHE A 428 14.03 26.17 9.44
C PHE A 428 15.31 27.02 9.55
N ARG A 429 15.87 27.49 8.44
CA ARG A 429 16.98 28.46 8.47
C ARG A 429 16.61 29.72 9.22
N GLN A 430 15.45 30.30 8.93
CA GLN A 430 14.97 31.50 9.63
C GLN A 430 14.78 31.26 11.13
N VAL A 431 14.22 30.11 11.51
CA VAL A 431 14.03 29.74 12.93
C VAL A 431 15.37 29.62 13.64
N LEU A 432 16.32 28.90 13.05
CA LEU A 432 17.66 28.74 13.63
C LEU A 432 18.43 30.06 13.67
N ASN A 433 18.28 30.92 12.67
CA ASN A 433 18.87 32.27 12.65
C ASN A 433 18.38 33.09 13.84
N VAL A 434 17.07 33.08 14.09
CA VAL A 434 16.46 33.76 15.25
C VAL A 434 16.97 33.19 16.58
N MET A 435 17.25 31.89 16.64
CA MET A 435 17.84 31.25 17.82
C MET A 435 19.35 31.48 17.94
N GLY A 436 19.99 32.09 16.93
CA GLY A 436 21.44 32.27 16.87
C GLY A 436 22.22 30.97 16.63
N ARG A 437 21.59 29.99 15.99
CA ARG A 437 22.10 28.61 15.78
C ARG A 437 22.08 28.18 14.31
N GLU A 438 21.90 29.10 13.38
CA GLU A 438 21.89 28.78 11.93
C GLU A 438 23.20 28.14 11.49
N ASP A 439 24.31 28.66 12.00
CA ASP A 439 25.67 28.18 11.69
C ASP A 439 25.99 26.79 12.29
N GLU A 440 25.11 26.23 13.13
CA GLU A 440 25.28 24.88 13.71
C GLU A 440 24.81 23.76 12.77
N VAL A 441 24.07 24.08 11.70
CA VAL A 441 23.56 23.09 10.74
C VAL A 441 24.38 23.13 9.47
N ASP A 442 24.90 21.96 9.08
CA ASP A 442 25.75 21.81 7.91
C ASP A 442 25.03 22.10 6.59
N GLU A 443 25.73 22.70 5.63
CA GLU A 443 25.18 23.01 4.31
C GLU A 443 24.80 21.75 3.49
N ALA A 444 25.54 20.65 3.62
CA ALA A 444 25.17 19.39 3.00
C ALA A 444 23.94 18.76 3.67
N PHE A 445 23.78 18.99 4.98
CA PHE A 445 22.59 18.57 5.72
C PHE A 445 21.35 19.35 5.25
N TRP A 446 21.48 20.67 5.03
CA TRP A 446 20.41 21.48 4.42
C TRP A 446 20.03 21.00 3.03
N TYR A 447 21.01 20.71 2.19
CA TYR A 447 20.78 20.21 0.84
C TYR A 447 20.02 18.87 0.87
N ALA A 448 20.46 17.93 1.70
CA ALA A 448 19.79 16.64 1.84
C ALA A 448 18.37 16.79 2.40
N LEU A 449 18.17 17.67 3.38
CA LEU A 449 16.84 17.95 3.95
C LEU A 449 15.87 18.47 2.90
N ASP A 450 16.32 19.30 1.96
CA ASP A 450 15.49 19.81 0.87
C ASP A 450 14.95 18.68 -0.03
N LYS A 451 15.77 17.64 -0.25
CA LYS A 451 15.49 16.54 -1.17
C LYS A 451 14.59 15.44 -0.61
N VAL A 452 14.45 15.33 0.72
CA VAL A 452 13.70 14.24 1.37
C VAL A 452 12.44 14.70 2.10
N ASP A 453 11.49 13.80 2.32
CA ASP A 453 10.21 14.07 2.99
C ASP A 453 10.24 13.82 4.52
N PHE A 454 11.41 13.62 5.11
CA PHE A 454 11.57 13.30 6.53
C PHE A 454 12.74 14.02 7.18
N PHE A 455 12.70 14.14 8.50
CA PHE A 455 13.77 14.70 9.31
C PHE A 455 14.63 13.59 9.94
N PRO A 456 15.95 13.51 9.71
CA PRO A 456 16.77 12.43 10.24
C PRO A 456 17.05 12.63 11.72
N ARG A 457 16.70 11.63 12.52
CA ARG A 457 17.07 11.53 13.94
C ARG A 457 17.22 10.05 14.30
N PRO A 458 17.84 9.71 15.43
CA PRO A 458 17.85 8.34 15.89
C PRO A 458 16.43 7.75 15.96
N TRP A 459 16.21 6.60 15.31
CA TRP A 459 14.89 6.02 15.12
C TRP A 459 14.35 5.29 16.36
N GLU A 460 15.21 4.96 17.33
CA GLU A 460 14.85 4.26 18.57
C GLU A 460 13.97 3.01 18.38
N LYS A 461 14.20 2.25 17.31
CA LYS A 461 13.42 1.05 16.93
C LYS A 461 11.95 1.32 16.55
N GLN A 462 11.57 2.58 16.31
CA GLN A 462 10.24 2.94 15.81
C GLN A 462 10.00 2.41 14.38
N LEU A 463 11.05 2.34 13.57
CA LEU A 463 10.99 1.93 12.16
C LEU A 463 11.38 0.46 11.93
N SER A 464 10.91 -0.11 10.83
CA SER A 464 11.33 -1.45 10.39
C SER A 464 12.74 -1.40 9.79
N LYS A 465 13.47 -2.52 9.79
CA LYS A 465 14.81 -2.59 9.17
C LYS A 465 14.80 -2.22 7.69
N VAL A 466 13.71 -2.50 6.98
CA VAL A 466 13.54 -2.17 5.57
C VAL A 466 13.39 -0.65 5.41
N GLU A 467 12.56 -0.04 6.24
CA GLU A 467 12.33 1.42 6.22
C GLU A 467 13.58 2.19 6.65
N CYS A 468 14.28 1.74 7.69
CA CYS A 468 15.56 2.32 8.10
C CYS A 468 16.57 2.34 6.95
N ARG A 469 16.66 1.25 6.19
CA ARG A 469 17.56 1.16 5.03
C ARG A 469 17.14 2.11 3.93
N LYS A 470 15.85 2.18 3.60
CA LYS A 470 15.33 3.06 2.54
C LYS A 470 15.65 4.53 2.85
N ARG A 471 15.33 5.00 4.06
CA ARG A 471 15.62 6.38 4.49
C ARG A 471 17.10 6.70 4.54
N MET A 472 17.91 5.77 5.06
CA MET A 472 19.37 5.93 5.07
C MET A 472 19.93 6.08 3.65
N THR A 473 19.46 5.26 2.71
CA THR A 473 19.88 5.34 1.30
C THR A 473 19.47 6.67 0.68
N GLU A 474 18.19 7.05 0.73
CA GLU A 474 17.71 8.31 0.15
C GLU A 474 18.45 9.54 0.70
N TRP A 475 18.65 9.60 2.01
CA TRP A 475 19.39 10.69 2.65
C TRP A 475 20.85 10.72 2.19
N ASN A 476 21.54 9.58 2.28
CA ASN A 476 22.96 9.51 1.94
C ASN A 476 23.22 9.71 0.45
N ASP A 477 22.27 9.34 -0.43
CA ASP A 477 22.32 9.62 -1.86
C ASP A 477 22.18 11.13 -2.13
N ALA A 478 21.32 11.85 -1.38
CA ALA A 478 21.22 13.31 -1.48
C ALA A 478 22.48 14.02 -0.98
N VAL A 479 23.12 13.52 0.10
CA VAL A 479 24.44 14.01 0.55
C VAL A 479 25.53 13.72 -0.50
N GLU A 480 25.47 12.58 -1.16
CA GLU A 480 26.38 12.23 -2.25
C GLU A 480 26.22 13.16 -3.46
N GLU A 481 24.98 13.49 -3.81
CA GLU A 481 24.66 14.50 -4.83
C GLU A 481 25.26 15.86 -4.44
N TYR A 482 25.14 16.29 -3.18
CA TYR A 482 25.79 17.52 -2.71
C TYR A 482 27.31 17.47 -2.90
N ILE A 483 27.98 16.41 -2.43
CA ILE A 483 29.45 16.27 -2.51
C ILE A 483 29.94 16.31 -3.97
N THR A 484 29.15 15.75 -4.90
CA THR A 484 29.53 15.66 -6.31
C THR A 484 29.19 16.92 -7.11
N THR A 485 28.13 17.64 -6.74
CA THR A 485 27.61 18.78 -7.52
C THR A 485 28.03 20.13 -6.96
N GLN A 486 28.15 20.25 -5.64
CA GLN A 486 28.48 21.50 -4.97
C GLN A 486 29.98 21.64 -4.79
N ARG A 487 30.50 22.86 -4.99
CA ARG A 487 31.92 23.18 -4.81
C ARG A 487 32.24 23.50 -3.34
N ASP A 488 31.87 22.59 -2.44
CA ASP A 488 32.25 22.69 -1.02
C ASP A 488 33.78 22.55 -0.89
N PRO A 489 34.48 23.48 -0.23
CA PRO A 489 35.94 23.45 -0.12
C PRO A 489 36.46 22.40 0.86
N ARG A 490 35.60 21.81 1.71
CA ARG A 490 35.99 20.82 2.72
C ARG A 490 36.32 19.48 2.08
N SER A 491 37.02 18.63 2.83
CA SER A 491 37.27 17.28 2.37
C SER A 491 35.97 16.47 2.37
N ARG A 492 35.90 15.45 1.50
CA ARG A 492 34.75 14.56 1.42
C ARG A 492 34.39 13.96 2.79
N ILE A 493 35.38 13.52 3.55
CA ILE A 493 35.14 12.85 4.84
C ILE A 493 34.56 13.83 5.88
N ASP A 494 34.94 15.10 5.85
CA ASP A 494 34.40 16.11 6.77
C ASP A 494 32.90 16.34 6.54
N ILE A 495 32.48 16.37 5.27
CA ILE A 495 31.07 16.48 4.90
C ILE A 495 30.31 15.21 5.30
N GLU A 496 30.88 14.04 5.00
CA GLU A 496 30.25 12.76 5.29
C GLU A 496 30.04 12.53 6.79
N VAL A 497 31.00 12.91 7.64
CA VAL A 497 30.92 12.79 9.10
C VAL A 497 29.77 13.62 9.68
N GLU A 498 29.55 14.83 9.17
CA GLU A 498 28.52 15.72 9.70
C GLU A 498 27.12 15.41 9.15
N ALA A 499 27.03 15.05 7.85
CA ALA A 499 25.76 14.95 7.16
C ALA A 499 25.23 13.52 6.95
N LYS A 500 26.07 12.47 6.79
CA LYS A 500 25.56 11.12 6.48
C LYS A 500 24.96 10.45 7.72
N ILE A 501 23.91 9.65 7.50
CA ILE A 501 23.20 8.93 8.56
C ILE A 501 23.38 7.41 8.46
N GLY A 502 23.28 6.74 9.60
CA GLY A 502 23.32 5.28 9.72
C GLY A 502 21.95 4.61 9.68
N MET A 503 21.94 3.28 9.76
CA MET A 503 20.72 2.46 9.85
C MET A 503 19.87 2.77 11.10
N ASP A 504 20.48 3.35 12.12
CA ASP A 504 19.84 3.80 13.35
C ASP A 504 19.27 5.21 13.26
N GLY A 505 19.54 5.95 12.18
CA GLY A 505 19.03 7.31 11.95
C GLY A 505 19.87 8.41 12.60
N GLY A 506 20.82 8.04 13.46
CA GLY A 506 21.88 8.92 13.92
C GLY A 506 23.01 9.04 12.89
N PRO A 507 24.15 9.63 13.24
CA PRO A 507 25.26 9.85 12.31
C PRO A 507 25.85 8.53 11.85
N LEU A 508 26.26 8.47 10.58
CA LEU A 508 26.88 7.28 9.99
C LEU A 508 28.22 6.98 10.66
N TYR A 509 29.02 8.03 10.83
CA TYR A 509 30.30 8.01 11.54
C TYR A 509 30.07 8.54 12.95
N LYS A 510 30.45 7.76 13.95
CA LYS A 510 30.18 8.13 15.35
C LYS A 510 31.21 9.14 15.86
N PHE A 511 30.85 9.90 16.90
CA PHE A 511 31.73 10.84 17.58
C PHE A 511 32.12 10.33 18.96
N CYS A 512 33.27 10.77 19.48
CA CYS A 512 33.59 10.59 20.88
C CYS A 512 32.57 11.31 21.76
N TYR A 513 32.15 10.67 22.85
CA TYR A 513 31.15 11.24 23.77
C TYR A 513 31.75 12.10 24.88
N ALA A 514 33.07 12.15 25.02
CA ALA A 514 33.68 12.99 26.05
C ALA A 514 33.51 14.48 25.68
N GLU A 515 33.08 15.32 26.63
CA GLU A 515 32.65 16.71 26.37
C GLU A 515 33.70 17.56 25.62
N ASP A 516 34.99 17.32 25.87
CA ASP A 516 36.11 18.06 25.26
C ASP A 516 36.82 17.25 24.16
N CYS A 517 36.08 16.43 23.40
CA CYS A 517 36.69 15.55 22.39
C CYS A 517 35.85 15.43 21.11
N ASP A 518 36.28 16.12 20.06
CA ASP A 518 35.61 16.14 18.76
C ASP A 518 36.03 14.99 17.82
N ASN A 519 36.76 13.99 18.33
CA ASN A 519 37.25 12.90 17.50
C ASN A 519 36.09 12.09 16.89
N ALA A 520 36.07 12.00 15.57
CA ALA A 520 35.11 11.24 14.80
C ALA A 520 35.73 9.98 14.20
N GLU A 521 34.90 8.95 14.04
CA GLU A 521 35.26 7.74 13.32
C GLU A 521 35.57 8.07 11.84
N LYS A 522 36.57 7.41 11.26
CA LYS A 522 37.13 7.61 9.91
C LYS A 522 37.80 8.95 9.61
N ARG A 523 37.47 10.03 10.32
CA ARG A 523 38.19 11.30 10.21
C ARG A 523 39.45 11.32 11.09
N ASP A 524 39.27 11.10 12.39
CA ASP A 524 40.34 11.25 13.38
C ASP A 524 40.85 9.90 13.89
N VAL A 525 39.96 8.91 13.97
CA VAL A 525 40.28 7.53 14.40
C VAL A 525 39.62 6.50 13.49
N GLU A 526 40.32 5.41 13.20
CA GLU A 526 39.82 4.36 12.29
C GLU A 526 38.51 3.71 12.77
N SER A 527 38.36 3.54 14.09
CA SER A 527 37.17 2.97 14.72
C SER A 527 37.02 3.42 16.18
N LEU A 528 35.79 3.68 16.62
CA LEU A 528 35.48 4.03 18.01
C LEU A 528 35.11 2.81 18.86
N ARG A 529 35.36 2.89 20.16
CA ARG A 529 34.99 1.86 21.15
C ARG A 529 33.62 2.16 21.72
N ARG A 530 32.73 1.17 21.70
CA ARG A 530 31.39 1.28 22.28
C ARG A 530 31.39 0.97 23.77
N CYS A 531 30.59 1.71 24.55
CA CYS A 531 30.31 1.37 25.94
C CYS A 531 29.63 -0.01 26.06
N GLY A 532 30.23 -0.92 26.82
CA GLY A 532 29.71 -2.29 27.00
C GLY A 532 28.42 -2.38 27.82
N GLY A 533 28.05 -1.32 28.55
CA GLY A 533 26.82 -1.27 29.35
C GLY A 533 25.60 -0.89 28.50
N CYS A 534 25.51 0.37 28.07
CA CYS A 534 24.37 0.88 27.31
C CYS A 534 24.41 0.52 25.83
N GLY A 535 25.60 0.31 25.25
CA GLY A 535 25.77 0.06 23.83
C GLY A 535 25.46 1.25 22.90
N LEU A 536 25.17 2.44 23.44
CA LEU A 536 24.75 3.63 22.69
C LEU A 536 25.85 4.69 22.55
N VAL A 537 26.83 4.68 23.45
CA VAL A 537 27.89 5.69 23.55
C VAL A 537 29.22 5.16 23.02
N TRP A 538 30.02 6.05 22.44
CA TRP A 538 31.26 5.75 21.73
C TRP A 538 32.44 6.61 22.22
N TYR A 539 33.64 6.04 22.23
CA TYR A 539 34.86 6.67 22.73
C TYR A 539 36.06 6.40 21.84
N CYS A 540 36.89 7.41 21.59
CA CYS A 540 38.13 7.29 20.81
C CYS A 540 39.26 6.58 21.57
N SER A 541 39.22 6.64 22.90
CA SER A 541 40.28 6.13 23.76
C SER A 541 39.71 5.62 25.10
N LYS A 542 40.53 4.86 25.84
CA LYS A 542 40.15 4.42 27.19
C LYS A 542 40.16 5.58 28.18
N GLU A 543 40.96 6.60 27.89
CA GLU A 543 41.11 7.82 28.65
C GLU A 543 39.81 8.63 28.61
N CYS A 544 39.28 8.89 27.40
CA CYS A 544 37.99 9.55 27.21
C CYS A 544 36.85 8.76 27.87
N GLN A 545 36.84 7.43 27.74
CA GLN A 545 35.85 6.59 28.40
C GLN A 545 35.92 6.73 29.94
N LYS A 546 37.11 6.76 30.53
CA LYS A 546 37.27 6.88 31.98
C LYS A 546 36.83 8.25 32.49
N LYS A 547 37.22 9.32 31.80
CA LYS A 547 36.83 10.71 32.11
C LYS A 547 35.31 10.81 32.08
N SER A 548 34.70 10.46 30.96
CA SER A 548 33.25 10.54 30.80
C SER A 548 32.47 9.66 31.80
N TRP A 549 32.96 8.45 32.07
CA TRP A 549 32.33 7.54 33.05
C TRP A 549 32.38 8.06 34.50
N LYS A 550 33.42 8.78 34.89
CA LYS A 550 33.61 9.20 36.29
C LYS A 550 33.20 10.64 36.55
N GLU A 551 33.47 11.54 35.61
CA GLU A 551 33.46 12.99 35.80
C GLU A 551 32.30 13.64 35.06
N GLU A 552 31.90 13.11 33.89
CA GLU A 552 30.88 13.72 33.01
C GLU A 552 29.51 13.01 33.12
N GLY A 553 29.23 12.32 34.22
CA GLY A 553 27.88 11.80 34.51
C GLY A 553 27.42 10.55 33.73
N HIS A 554 28.17 10.05 32.75
CA HIS A 554 27.73 8.91 31.92
C HIS A 554 27.42 7.64 32.75
N LYS A 555 28.13 7.39 33.86
CA LYS A 555 27.87 6.22 34.73
C LYS A 555 26.46 6.21 35.31
N SER A 556 25.93 7.36 35.71
CA SER A 556 24.55 7.50 36.19
C SER A 556 23.56 7.24 35.07
N GLU A 557 23.76 7.88 33.91
CA GLU A 557 22.89 7.75 32.74
C GLU A 557 22.83 6.30 32.23
N CYS A 558 24.00 5.67 32.11
CA CYS A 558 24.14 4.30 31.64
C CYS A 558 23.40 3.30 32.54
N LYS A 559 23.39 3.54 33.85
CA LYS A 559 22.67 2.69 34.81
C LYS A 559 21.18 3.02 34.89
N GLY A 560 20.82 4.28 34.70
CA GLY A 560 19.43 4.76 34.74
C GLY A 560 18.66 4.53 33.44
N GLY A 561 19.31 4.09 32.37
CA GLY A 561 18.67 3.91 31.05
C GLY A 561 18.33 5.23 30.36
N ALA A 562 18.91 6.35 30.81
CA ALA A 562 18.65 7.70 30.28
C ALA A 562 19.56 8.06 29.09
N VAL A 563 20.42 7.14 28.64
CA VAL A 563 21.36 7.37 27.54
C VAL A 563 20.59 7.44 26.22
N ARG A 564 20.71 8.58 25.53
CA ARG A 564 20.14 8.78 24.20
C ARG A 564 21.07 8.22 23.12
N ALA A 565 20.48 7.87 21.98
CA ALA A 565 21.27 7.54 20.80
C ALA A 565 21.96 8.81 20.28
N GLN A 566 23.21 8.68 19.82
CA GLN A 566 24.00 9.82 19.36
C GLN A 566 23.38 10.49 18.14
N GLN A 567 23.44 11.82 18.13
CA GLN A 567 23.05 12.72 17.03
C GLN A 567 24.29 13.44 16.49
N SER A 568 24.27 13.85 15.22
CA SER A 568 25.23 14.86 14.74
C SER A 568 24.87 16.26 15.26
N HIS A 569 25.78 17.23 15.09
CA HIS A 569 25.51 18.61 15.48
C HIS A 569 24.29 19.17 14.75
N SER A 570 24.21 18.94 13.44
CA SER A 570 23.07 19.33 12.61
C SER A 570 21.74 18.72 13.09
N GLN A 571 21.76 17.44 13.48
CA GLN A 571 20.58 16.76 14.01
C GLN A 571 20.12 17.34 15.35
N TRP A 572 21.08 17.64 16.23
CA TRP A 572 20.82 18.24 17.53
C TRP A 572 20.29 19.66 17.40
N ALA A 573 20.97 20.52 16.63
CA ALA A 573 20.56 21.90 16.39
C ALA A 573 19.13 21.98 15.85
N MET A 574 18.80 21.11 14.89
CA MET A 574 17.44 21.07 14.38
C MET A 574 16.44 20.52 15.40
N GLU A 575 16.74 19.46 16.16
CA GLU A 575 15.84 19.00 17.22
C GLU A 575 15.54 20.12 18.22
N GLN A 576 16.55 20.91 18.58
CA GLN A 576 16.37 22.06 19.45
C GLN A 576 15.53 23.18 18.81
N ALA A 577 15.67 23.42 17.50
CA ALA A 577 14.77 24.33 16.78
C ALA A 577 13.33 23.82 16.81
N VAL A 578 13.12 22.52 16.66
CA VAL A 578 11.80 21.88 16.74
C VAL A 578 11.19 22.05 18.13
N LEU A 579 11.97 21.78 19.19
CA LEU A 579 11.53 21.93 20.57
C LEU A 579 11.29 23.42 20.94
N GLY A 580 12.16 24.33 20.49
CA GLY A 580 12.03 25.77 20.71
C GLY A 580 10.80 26.39 20.04
N MET A 581 10.47 25.94 18.82
CA MET A 581 9.24 26.36 18.13
C MET A 581 7.98 25.92 18.86
N GLN A 582 7.98 24.73 19.46
CA GLN A 582 6.86 24.25 20.27
C GLN A 582 6.66 25.11 21.54
N GLY A 583 7.74 25.63 22.11
CA GLY A 583 7.69 26.58 23.23
C GLY A 583 7.15 27.97 22.84
N LEU A 584 7.60 28.53 21.71
CA LEU A 584 7.21 29.88 21.26
C LEU A 584 5.75 29.98 20.77
N ALA A 585 5.23 28.93 20.13
CA ALA A 585 3.81 28.85 19.78
C ALA A 585 2.88 28.89 21.01
N GLY A 586 3.38 28.49 22.19
CA GLY A 586 2.69 28.57 23.47
C GLY A 586 2.82 29.91 24.21
N MET A 587 3.71 30.82 23.78
CA MET A 587 3.92 32.14 24.41
C MET A 587 3.22 33.29 23.67
N GLY A 588 2.60 33.01 22.53
CA GLY A 588 1.90 33.96 21.66
C GLY A 588 0.38 33.97 21.81
N LEU A 589 -0.14 33.70 23.01
CA LEU A 589 -1.54 33.92 23.39
C LEU A 589 -1.63 34.57 24.78
#